data_AF-A0A9E4KEC5-F1
#
_entry.id   AF-A0A9E4KEC5-F1
#
_cell.length_a   1.000
_cell.length_b   1.000
_cell.length_c   1.000
_cell.angle_alpha   90.00
_cell.angle_beta   90.00
_cell.angle_gamma   90.00
#
_symmetry.space_group_name_H-M   'P 1'
#
loop_
_entity.id
_entity.type
_entity.pdbx_description
1 polymer ?
#
loop_
_entity_poly.entity_id
_entity_poly.type
_entity_poly.pdbx_seq_one_letter_code
_entity_poly.pdbx_strand_id
1 'polypeptide(L)'
;MPNIDLHHHIYIPEAEALAAKERERRPQHADSFEGFFPPVSSRYNAKMTEENWAVQLADAERKLSDMKADRLDMALASPPPPTFYYW
;
A
#
# COMPACT_ATOMS: atom_id res chain seq x y z
N MET A 1 -2.74 2.47 -28.85
CA MET A 1 -3.63 2.86 -27.73
C MET A 1 -2.76 3.01 -26.50
N PRO A 2 -2.98 4.02 -25.66
CA PRO A 2 -2.29 4.11 -24.38
C PRO A 2 -2.69 2.93 -23.48
N ASN A 3 -1.71 2.30 -22.85
CA ASN A 3 -1.85 1.22 -21.87
C ASN A 3 -1.82 1.81 -20.46
N ILE A 4 -2.98 1.82 -19.80
CA ILE A 4 -3.19 2.51 -18.53
C ILE A 4 -3.59 1.49 -17.48
N ASP A 5 -2.79 1.39 -16.41
CA ASP A 5 -3.16 0.62 -15.22
C ASP A 5 -4.04 1.49 -14.29
N LEU A 6 -5.21 0.97 -13.94
CA LEU A 6 -6.18 1.65 -13.07
C LEU A 6 -6.15 1.12 -11.63
N HIS A 7 -5.34 0.10 -11.35
CA HIS A 7 -5.29 -0.56 -10.05
C HIS A 7 -3.84 -0.68 -9.57
N HIS A 8 -3.22 0.47 -9.31
CA HIS A 8 -1.88 0.55 -8.77
C HIS A 8 -1.88 1.06 -7.33
N HIS A 9 -0.97 0.56 -6.50
CA HIS A 9 -0.83 1.00 -5.11
C HIS A 9 0.54 1.60 -4.81
N ILE A 10 0.57 2.69 -4.03
CA ILE A 10 1.80 3.32 -3.53
C ILE A 10 1.70 3.54 -2.03
N TYR A 11 2.78 3.24 -1.31
CA TYR A 11 2.89 3.44 0.13
C TYR A 11 3.76 4.67 0.41
N ILE A 12 3.27 5.57 1.26
CA ILE A 12 3.98 6.79 1.67
C ILE A 12 4.25 6.69 3.18
N PRO A 13 5.48 6.39 3.62
CA PRO A 13 5.80 6.22 5.03
C PRO A 13 5.41 7.40 5.92
N GLU A 14 5.52 8.62 5.40
CA GLU A 14 5.16 9.86 6.10
C GLU A 14 3.65 9.94 6.38
N ALA A 15 2.81 9.39 5.49
CA ALA A 15 1.37 9.35 5.68
C ALA A 15 0.98 8.39 6.81
N GLU A 16 1.62 7.21 6.89
CA GLU A 16 1.45 6.27 8.00
C GLU A 16 1.89 6.89 9.33
N ALA A 17 3.03 7.60 9.35
CA ALA A 17 3.52 8.26 10.55
C ALA A 17 2.56 9.34 11.08
N LEU A 18 1.83 10.03 10.19
CA LEU A 18 0.78 10.98 10.57
C LEU A 18 -0.47 10.24 11.09
N ALA A 19 -0.90 9.20 10.39
CA ALA A 19 -2.06 8.41 10.77
C ALA A 19 -1.91 7.68 12.11
N ALA A 20 -0.71 7.18 12.41
CA ALA A 20 -0.40 6.53 13.68
C ALA A 20 -0.65 7.46 14.88
N LYS A 21 -0.22 8.73 14.77
CA LYS A 21 -0.43 9.75 15.81
C LYS A 21 -1.91 10.05 16.05
N GLU A 22 -2.73 10.05 15.00
CA GLU A 22 -4.17 10.25 15.14
C GLU A 22 -4.89 9.00 15.66
N ARG A 23 -4.46 7.79 15.28
CA ARG A 23 -4.98 6.53 15.84
C ARG A 23 -4.79 6.45 17.36
N GLU A 24 -3.63 6.86 17.88
CA GLU A 24 -3.38 6.95 19.32
C GLU A 24 -4.38 7.87 20.03
N ARG A 25 -4.81 8.96 19.37
CA ARG A 25 -5.76 9.94 19.92
C ARG A 25 -7.22 9.53 19.74
N ARG A 26 -7.51 8.62 18.81
CA ARG A 26 -8.87 8.23 18.42
C ARG A 26 -8.98 6.70 18.27
N PRO A 27 -9.00 5.94 19.38
CA PRO A 27 -8.99 4.48 19.35
C PRO A 27 -10.21 3.85 18.67
N GLN A 28 -11.32 4.58 18.49
CA GLN A 28 -12.48 4.13 17.72
C GLN A 28 -12.23 4.01 16.21
N HIS A 29 -11.08 4.51 15.73
CA HIS A 29 -10.56 4.29 14.37
C HIS A 29 -9.40 3.30 14.37
N ALA A 30 -9.42 2.32 15.29
CA ALA A 30 -8.53 1.17 15.26
C ALA A 30 -8.46 0.60 13.84
N ASP A 31 -7.26 0.14 13.47
CA ASP A 31 -6.92 -0.34 12.13
C ASP A 31 -8.05 -1.21 11.56
N SER A 32 -8.73 -0.72 10.51
CA SER A 32 -9.90 -1.36 9.92
C SER A 32 -9.58 -2.73 9.31
N PHE A 33 -8.32 -3.14 9.32
CA PHE A 33 -7.85 -4.42 8.81
C PHE A 33 -7.42 -5.42 9.90
N GLU A 34 -7.48 -5.06 11.19
CA GLU A 34 -7.26 -6.03 12.26
C GLU A 34 -8.33 -7.14 12.20
N GLY A 35 -7.89 -8.38 11.94
CA GLY A 35 -8.79 -9.52 11.75
C GLY A 35 -9.51 -9.57 10.39
N PHE A 36 -9.20 -8.68 9.44
CA PHE A 36 -9.82 -8.67 8.11
C PHE A 36 -9.43 -9.89 7.26
N PHE A 37 -8.20 -10.37 7.42
CA PHE A 37 -7.68 -11.54 6.70
C PHE A 37 -7.66 -12.78 7.60
N PRO A 38 -7.92 -13.98 7.05
CA PRO A 38 -7.69 -15.23 7.76
C PRO A 38 -6.23 -15.35 8.24
N PRO A 39 -5.93 -16.04 9.35
CA PRO A 39 -4.58 -16.10 9.93
C PRO A 39 -3.49 -16.56 8.96
N VAL A 40 -3.83 -17.44 8.01
CA VAL A 40 -2.89 -17.90 6.98
C VAL A 40 -2.51 -16.78 6.01
N SER A 41 -3.48 -15.97 5.58
CA SER A 41 -3.27 -14.82 4.70
C SER A 41 -2.52 -13.71 5.42
N SER A 42 -2.83 -13.44 6.69
CA SER A 42 -2.09 -12.45 7.49
C SER A 42 -0.60 -12.79 7.60
N ARG A 43 -0.27 -14.06 7.87
CA ARG A 43 1.13 -14.52 7.92
C ARG A 43 1.83 -14.40 6.56
N TYR A 44 1.15 -14.78 5.49
CA TYR A 44 1.71 -14.65 4.13
C TYR A 44 1.94 -13.18 3.77
N ASN A 45 0.97 -12.31 4.04
CA ASN A 45 1.06 -10.88 3.74
C ASN A 45 2.18 -10.20 4.56
N ALA A 46 2.32 -10.55 5.84
CA ALA A 46 3.43 -10.06 6.67
C ALA A 46 4.79 -10.43 6.08
N LYS A 47 4.99 -11.71 5.74
CA LYS A 47 6.21 -12.18 5.09
C LYS A 47 6.49 -11.45 3.77
N MET A 48 5.48 -11.34 2.89
CA MET A 48 5.64 -10.66 1.60
C MET A 48 5.90 -9.16 1.74
N THR A 49 5.36 -8.53 2.78
CA THR A 49 5.62 -7.12 3.08
C THR A 49 7.08 -6.90 3.43
N GLU A 50 7.64 -7.75 4.30
CA GLU A 50 9.06 -7.70 4.69
C GLU A 50 10.00 -8.03 3.52
N GLU A 51 9.68 -9.05 2.71
CA GLU A 51 10.59 -9.56 1.68
C GLU A 51 10.53 -8.76 0.36
N ASN A 52 9.35 -8.24 -0.02
CA ASN A 52 9.12 -7.71 -1.37
C ASN A 52 8.34 -6.39 -1.40
N TRP A 53 7.16 -6.35 -0.78
CA TRP A 53 6.20 -5.27 -1.03
C TRP A 53 6.60 -3.94 -0.42
N ALA A 54 7.35 -3.91 0.69
CA ALA A 54 7.81 -2.66 1.29
C ALA A 54 8.59 -1.80 0.28
N VAL A 55 9.51 -2.41 -0.48
CA VAL A 55 10.27 -1.70 -1.53
C VAL A 55 9.38 -1.42 -2.74
N GLN A 56 8.63 -2.42 -3.24
CA GLN A 56 7.79 -2.25 -4.44
C GLN A 56 6.68 -1.20 -4.29
N LEU A 57 6.20 -0.97 -3.07
CA LEU A 57 5.14 -0.01 -2.77
C LEU A 57 5.69 1.39 -2.49
N ALA A 58 6.88 1.52 -1.90
CA ALA A 58 7.43 2.82 -1.50
C ALA A 58 8.41 3.44 -2.52
N ASP A 59 9.11 2.61 -3.30
CA ASP A 59 10.15 3.09 -4.22
C ASP A 59 9.56 3.50 -5.57
N ALA A 60 9.50 4.81 -5.80
CA ALA A 60 9.00 5.39 -7.04
C ALA A 60 9.87 5.06 -8.27
N GLU A 61 11.20 4.96 -8.11
CA GLU A 61 12.10 4.63 -9.23
C GLU A 61 11.91 3.19 -9.67
N ARG A 62 11.80 2.28 -8.69
CA ARG A 62 11.48 0.87 -8.97
C ARG A 62 10.14 0.75 -9.69
N LYS A 63 9.10 1.43 -9.23
CA LYS A 63 7.78 1.44 -9.89
C LYS A 63 7.85 1.93 -11.33
N LEU A 64 8.59 3.02 -11.58
CA LEU A 64 8.78 3.52 -12.95
C LEU A 64 9.52 2.51 -13.83
N SER A 65 10.48 1.76 -13.27
CA SER A 65 11.14 0.66 -13.98
C SER A 65 10.19 -0.50 -14.29
N ASP A 66 9.38 -0.92 -13.32
CA ASP A 66 8.40 -1.99 -13.51
C ASP A 66 7.34 -1.59 -14.56
N MET A 67 6.84 -0.35 -14.52
CA MET A 67 5.95 0.21 -15.55
C MET A 67 6.55 0.15 -16.96
N LYS A 68 7.84 0.46 -17.10
CA LYS A 68 8.55 0.35 -18.40
C LYS A 68 8.65 -1.10 -18.86
N ALA A 69 8.93 -2.04 -17.96
CA ALA A 69 9.00 -3.46 -18.28
C ALA A 69 7.64 -4.00 -18.74
N ASP A 70 6.57 -3.57 -18.07
CA ASP A 70 5.18 -3.96 -18.34
C ASP A 70 4.53 -3.16 -19.48
N ARG A 71 5.26 -2.22 -20.08
CA ARG A 71 4.80 -1.35 -21.17
C ARG A 71 3.54 -0.55 -20.78
N LEU A 72 3.52 -0.02 -19.56
CA LEU A 72 2.48 0.87 -19.05
C LEU A 72 2.86 2.32 -19.40
N ASP A 73 1.93 3.04 -20.02
CA ASP A 73 2.08 4.47 -20.32
C ASP A 73 1.71 5.34 -19.10
N MET A 74 0.83 4.84 -18.24
CA MET A 74 0.38 5.52 -17.02
C MET A 74 -0.16 4.51 -16.01
N ALA A 75 -0.06 4.86 -14.72
CA ALA A 75 -0.72 4.14 -13.64
C ALA A 75 -1.47 5.13 -12.74
N LEU A 76 -2.75 4.84 -12.45
CA LEU A 76 -3.50 5.51 -11.40
C LEU A 76 -3.15 4.84 -10.07
N ALA A 77 -2.47 5.58 -9.20
CA ALA A 77 -2.04 5.08 -7.90
C ALA A 77 -3.01 5.48 -6.79
N SER A 78 -3.28 4.54 -5.88
CA SER A 78 -4.01 4.76 -4.63
C SER A 78 -3.22 4.21 -3.43
N PRO A 79 -3.50 4.62 -2.19
CA PRO A 79 -2.91 3.96 -1.02
C PRO A 79 -3.26 2.46 -1.02
N PRO A 80 -2.41 1.57 -0.50
CA PRO A 80 -2.80 0.17 -0.30
C PRO A 80 -3.92 0.08 0.75
N PRO A 81 -4.81 -0.93 0.69
CA PRO A 81 -5.98 -1.01 1.57
C PRO A 81 -5.68 -0.84 3.06
N PRO A 82 -4.65 -1.47 3.66
CA PRO A 82 -4.29 -1.28 5.07
C PRO A 82 -3.95 0.16 5.48
N THR A 83 -3.77 1.06 4.50
CA THR A 83 -3.41 2.47 4.72
C THR A 83 -4.51 3.44 4.29
N PHE A 84 -5.75 2.94 4.17
CA PHE A 84 -6.91 3.81 4.02
C PHE A 84 -7.23 4.50 5.34
N TYR A 85 -6.71 5.71 5.51
CA TYR A 85 -7.05 6.56 6.64
C TYR A 85 -8.31 7.36 6.31
N TYR A 86 -9.41 7.02 6.98
CA TYR A 86 -10.63 7.82 6.98
C TYR A 86 -10.57 8.76 8.20
N TRP A 87 -10.52 10.07 7.95
CA TRP A 87 -10.30 11.12 8.97
C TRP A 87 -11.59 11.63 9.61
#